data_AF-G9ZEC1-F1
#
_entry.id   AF-G9ZEC1-F1
#
_cell.length_a   1.000
_cell.length_b   1.000
_cell.length_c   1.000
_cell.angle_alpha   90.00
_cell.angle_beta   90.00
_cell.angle_gamma   90.00
#
_symmetry.space_group_name_H-M   'P 1'
#
loop_
_entity.id
_entity.type
_entity.pdbx_description
1 polymer ?
#
loop_
_entity_poly.entity_id
_entity_poly.type
_entity_poly.pdbx_seq_one_letter_code
_entity_poly.pdbx_strand_id
1 'polypeptide(L)'
;MHQKYEHHLILKMADGGVDEAAAYLDEYFSAHPERGAYYACNGAEGAQATLHRFAAAGAANRYHAVHGKQVGDLLALDIALRRNERDWFERLPPEIDQYIAHKLYYGHFFCHVMHQDYILKPGTDAAAVKHLLLEYLDGKGAEYPAEHNVGHLYHAKEALADFYRAQDPTNSLNPGIGKTTKKKHWVDDNKICSCGEH
;
A
#
# COMPACT_ATOMS: atom_id res chain seq x y z
N MET A 1 21.16 -12.26 -8.93
CA MET A 1 20.19 -11.18 -9.22
C MET A 1 19.89 -10.32 -7.99
N HIS A 2 19.36 -10.88 -6.88
CA HIS A 2 19.05 -10.08 -5.68
C HIS A 2 20.20 -9.20 -5.17
N GLN A 3 21.41 -9.73 -5.03
CA GLN A 3 22.55 -8.95 -4.54
C GLN A 3 23.05 -7.87 -5.52
N LYS A 4 22.57 -7.88 -6.77
CA LYS A 4 23.05 -6.99 -7.85
C LYS A 4 22.10 -5.80 -8.09
N TYR A 5 20.80 -5.99 -7.91
CA TYR A 5 19.79 -4.97 -8.19
C TYR A 5 18.88 -4.81 -6.98
N GLU A 6 18.67 -3.55 -6.55
CA GLU A 6 17.78 -3.22 -5.42
C GLU A 6 16.30 -3.36 -5.81
N HIS A 7 15.92 -2.96 -7.02
CA HIS A 7 14.55 -3.00 -7.51
C HIS A 7 14.35 -4.13 -8.52
N HIS A 8 13.36 -4.99 -8.28
CA HIS A 8 13.01 -6.09 -9.19
C HIS A 8 11.59 -5.88 -9.72
N LEU A 9 11.41 -6.09 -11.02
CA LEU A 9 10.11 -6.12 -11.68
C LEU A 9 9.86 -7.52 -12.23
N ILE A 10 8.81 -8.17 -11.75
CA ILE A 10 8.32 -9.43 -12.35
C ILE A 10 7.35 -9.06 -13.46
N LEU A 11 7.82 -9.11 -14.70
CA LEU A 11 7.01 -8.88 -15.90
C LEU A 11 6.51 -10.21 -16.44
N LYS A 12 5.20 -10.46 -16.35
CA LYS A 12 4.56 -11.67 -16.88
C LYS A 12 3.78 -11.33 -18.15
N MET A 13 4.23 -11.89 -19.28
CA MET A 13 3.60 -11.71 -20.58
C MET A 13 2.88 -12.98 -21.03
N ALA A 14 2.00 -12.85 -22.01
CA ALA A 14 1.29 -13.95 -22.64
C ALA A 14 1.17 -13.72 -24.16
N ASP A 15 1.02 -14.82 -24.90
CA ASP A 15 0.83 -14.84 -26.35
C ASP A 15 1.89 -13.99 -27.08
N GLY A 16 1.50 -13.21 -28.09
CA GLY A 16 2.41 -12.35 -28.85
C GLY A 16 3.14 -11.29 -28.02
N GLY A 17 2.64 -10.97 -26.82
CA GLY A 17 3.30 -10.04 -25.91
C GLY A 17 4.59 -10.58 -25.31
N VAL A 18 4.83 -11.90 -25.37
CA VAL A 18 6.09 -12.50 -24.93
C VAL A 18 7.25 -12.05 -25.83
N ASP A 19 7.08 -12.20 -27.14
CA ASP A 19 8.11 -11.85 -28.12
C ASP A 19 8.31 -10.33 -28.21
N GLU A 20 7.21 -9.57 -28.14
CA GLU A 20 7.26 -8.10 -28.12
C GLU A 20 8.08 -7.57 -26.93
N ALA A 21 7.79 -8.06 -25.71
CA ALA A 21 8.53 -7.63 -24.53
C ALA A 21 9.99 -8.08 -24.57
N ALA A 22 10.27 -9.30 -25.05
CA ALA A 22 11.63 -9.79 -25.18
C ALA A 22 12.45 -8.90 -26.13
N ALA A 23 11.93 -8.61 -27.32
CA ALA A 23 12.60 -7.74 -28.29
C ALA A 23 12.88 -6.35 -27.72
N TYR A 24 11.88 -5.75 -27.07
CA TYR A 24 12.05 -4.42 -26.44
C TYR A 24 13.10 -4.43 -25.32
N LEU A 25 13.07 -5.43 -24.43
CA LEU A 25 13.99 -5.50 -23.30
C LEU A 25 15.42 -5.80 -23.74
N ASP A 26 15.61 -6.65 -24.75
CA ASP A 26 16.91 -6.92 -25.36
C ASP A 26 17.51 -5.64 -25.95
N GLU A 27 16.75 -4.88 -26.74
CA GLU A 27 17.19 -3.61 -27.29
C GLU A 27 17.53 -2.60 -26.19
N TYR A 28 16.62 -2.41 -25.23
CA TYR A 28 16.76 -1.42 -24.16
C TYR A 28 17.99 -1.69 -23.29
N PHE A 29 18.18 -2.92 -22.80
CA PHE A 29 19.30 -3.23 -21.90
C PHE A 29 20.63 -3.42 -22.64
N SER A 30 20.61 -3.70 -23.95
CA SER A 30 21.82 -3.65 -24.78
C SER A 30 22.30 -2.21 -25.02
N ALA A 31 21.36 -1.29 -25.24
CA ALA A 31 21.66 0.14 -25.39
C ALA A 31 22.02 0.81 -24.05
N HIS A 32 21.50 0.28 -22.93
CA HIS A 32 21.64 0.85 -21.58
C HIS A 32 22.08 -0.18 -20.52
N PRO A 33 23.25 -0.82 -20.66
CA PRO A 33 23.70 -1.88 -19.77
C PRO A 33 23.92 -1.42 -18.32
N GLU A 34 24.10 -0.11 -18.10
CA GLU A 34 24.24 0.51 -16.78
C GLU A 34 22.90 0.64 -16.03
N ARG A 35 21.77 0.59 -16.74
CA ARG A 35 20.43 0.77 -16.16
C ARG A 35 19.87 -0.48 -15.52
N GLY A 36 20.41 -1.65 -15.85
CA GLY A 36 19.94 -2.91 -15.30
C GLY A 36 20.20 -4.09 -16.21
N ALA A 37 19.45 -5.16 -15.99
CA ALA A 37 19.37 -6.30 -16.87
C ALA A 37 18.02 -6.99 -16.64
N TYR A 38 17.62 -7.83 -17.59
CA TYR A 38 16.51 -8.75 -17.41
C TYR A 38 16.97 -10.19 -17.67
N TYR A 39 16.11 -11.13 -17.29
CA TYR A 39 16.33 -12.55 -17.50
C TYR A 39 14.99 -13.22 -17.77
N ALA A 40 14.90 -13.95 -18.87
CA ALA A 40 13.72 -14.75 -19.20
C ALA A 40 13.66 -15.98 -18.27
N CYS A 41 12.66 -16.02 -17.41
CA CYS A 41 12.46 -17.14 -16.49
C CYS A 41 11.94 -18.37 -17.24
N ASN A 42 12.45 -19.54 -16.88
CA ASN A 42 11.75 -20.78 -17.20
C ASN A 42 10.48 -20.94 -16.33
N GLY A 43 9.66 -21.96 -16.61
CA GLY A 43 8.40 -22.16 -15.90
C GLY A 43 8.53 -22.31 -14.38
N ALA A 44 9.58 -22.97 -13.90
CA ALA A 44 9.83 -23.14 -12.47
C ALA A 44 10.27 -21.83 -11.81
N GLU A 45 11.19 -21.10 -12.43
CA GLU A 45 11.66 -19.80 -11.95
C GLU A 45 10.54 -18.77 -11.91
N GLY A 46 9.69 -18.72 -12.94
CA GLY A 46 8.54 -17.82 -13.00
C GLY A 46 7.52 -18.11 -11.90
N ALA A 47 7.25 -19.40 -11.63
CA ALA A 47 6.41 -19.82 -10.52
C ALA A 47 7.00 -19.43 -9.16
N GLN A 48 8.30 -19.64 -8.96
CA GLN A 48 9.01 -19.28 -7.73
C GLN A 48 9.07 -17.76 -7.50
N ALA A 49 9.33 -16.96 -8.55
CA ALA A 49 9.34 -15.51 -8.47
C ALA A 49 7.97 -14.97 -8.06
N THR A 50 6.91 -15.49 -8.69
CA THR A 50 5.52 -15.14 -8.35
C THR A 50 5.20 -15.51 -6.89
N LEU A 51 5.53 -16.73 -6.46
CA LEU A 51 5.32 -17.18 -5.09
C LEU A 51 6.08 -16.30 -4.09
N HIS A 52 7.31 -15.92 -4.40
CA HIS A 52 8.13 -15.05 -3.55
C HIS A 52 7.51 -13.65 -3.40
N ARG A 53 7.00 -13.07 -4.50
CA ARG A 53 6.28 -11.79 -4.48
C ARG A 53 5.03 -11.83 -3.60
N PHE A 54 4.28 -12.93 -3.60
CA PHE A 54 3.12 -13.08 -2.71
C PHE A 54 3.52 -13.32 -1.25
N ALA A 55 4.62 -14.04 -1.02
CA ALA A 55 5.15 -14.26 0.33
C ALA A 55 5.60 -12.95 1.01
N ALA A 56 5.98 -11.93 0.24
CA ALA A 56 6.37 -10.60 0.75
C ALA A 56 5.27 -9.96 1.61
N ALA A 57 3.99 -10.09 1.22
CA ALA A 57 2.86 -9.54 1.98
C ALA A 57 2.70 -10.17 3.38
N GLY A 58 3.13 -11.42 3.54
CA GLY A 58 3.16 -12.09 4.84
C GLY A 58 4.47 -11.89 5.62
N ALA A 59 5.51 -11.34 4.99
CA ALA A 59 6.84 -11.27 5.58
C ALA A 59 6.91 -10.24 6.71
N ALA A 60 6.34 -9.04 6.52
CA ALA A 60 6.31 -8.00 7.56
C ALA A 60 5.57 -8.48 8.82
N ASN A 61 4.38 -9.06 8.64
CA ASN A 61 3.59 -9.64 9.73
C ASN A 61 4.35 -10.73 10.49
N ARG A 62 5.01 -11.66 9.78
CA ARG A 62 5.80 -12.72 10.43
C ARG A 62 7.04 -12.18 11.14
N TYR A 63 7.73 -11.23 10.53
CA TYR A 63 8.89 -10.60 11.14
C TYR A 63 8.50 -9.90 12.44
N HIS A 64 7.41 -9.12 12.43
CA HIS A 64 6.87 -8.46 13.61
C HIS A 64 6.43 -9.46 14.69
N ALA A 65 5.77 -10.56 14.32
CA ALA A 65 5.37 -11.59 15.28
C ALA A 65 6.57 -12.27 15.99
N VAL A 66 7.67 -12.50 15.26
CA VAL A 66 8.89 -13.11 15.82
C VAL A 66 9.70 -12.12 16.66
N HIS A 67 9.78 -10.86 16.22
CA HIS A 67 10.64 -9.84 16.84
C HIS A 67 9.87 -8.79 17.65
N GLY A 68 8.59 -9.01 17.97
CA GLY A 68 7.70 -7.97 18.52
C GLY A 68 8.14 -7.35 19.86
N LYS A 69 9.12 -7.94 20.56
CA LYS A 69 9.74 -7.33 21.75
C LYS A 69 10.89 -6.36 21.43
N GLN A 70 11.36 -6.35 20.18
CA GLN A 70 12.54 -5.64 19.69
C GLN A 70 12.18 -4.54 18.70
N VAL A 71 10.95 -4.53 18.19
CA VAL A 71 10.44 -3.54 17.23
C VAL A 71 9.18 -2.87 17.75
N GLY A 72 8.85 -1.71 17.19
CA GLY A 72 7.57 -1.05 17.39
C GLY A 72 6.49 -1.61 16.45
N ASP A 73 5.36 -0.92 16.41
CA ASP A 73 4.20 -1.34 15.63
C ASP A 73 4.51 -1.50 14.13
N LEU A 74 3.71 -2.33 13.47
CA LEU A 74 3.66 -2.48 12.02
C LEU A 74 2.57 -1.59 11.44
N LEU A 75 2.96 -0.68 10.54
CA LEU A 75 2.04 0.13 9.74
C LEU A 75 2.05 -0.37 8.30
N ALA A 76 0.88 -0.65 7.73
CA ALA A 76 0.73 -1.03 6.33
C ALA A 76 -0.09 0.02 5.60
N LEU A 77 0.44 0.55 4.49
CA LEU A 77 -0.23 1.48 3.60
C LEU A 77 -0.44 0.86 2.22
N ASP A 78 -1.62 1.15 1.66
CA ASP A 78 -2.06 0.67 0.35
C ASP A 78 -2.40 1.86 -0.54
N ILE A 79 -1.49 2.20 -1.45
CA ILE A 79 -1.46 3.49 -2.13
C ILE A 79 -1.55 3.34 -3.65
N ALA A 80 -2.25 4.26 -4.30
CA ALA A 80 -2.31 4.43 -5.74
C ALA A 80 -1.68 5.78 -6.10
N LEU A 81 -0.54 5.75 -6.77
CA LEU A 81 0.11 6.96 -7.28
C LEU A 81 -0.63 7.46 -8.53
N ARG A 82 -0.47 8.75 -8.84
CA ARG A 82 -0.98 9.30 -10.10
C ARG A 82 -0.37 8.54 -11.28
N ARG A 83 -1.16 8.33 -12.33
CA ARG A 83 -0.72 7.66 -13.56
C ARG A 83 0.47 8.35 -14.25
N ASN A 84 0.66 9.64 -14.02
CA ASN A 84 1.77 10.43 -14.56
C ASN A 84 2.91 10.65 -13.54
N GLU A 85 2.87 9.97 -12.38
CA GLU A 85 3.94 10.06 -11.39
C GLU A 85 5.23 9.44 -11.92
N ARG A 86 6.34 10.16 -11.78
CA ARG A 86 7.67 9.70 -12.21
C ARG A 86 8.58 9.40 -11.03
N ASP A 87 8.37 10.06 -9.90
CA ASP A 87 9.07 9.82 -8.65
C ASP A 87 8.29 8.82 -7.79
N TRP A 88 8.16 7.60 -8.33
CA TRP A 88 7.37 6.53 -7.73
C TRP A 88 8.04 5.92 -6.50
N PHE A 89 9.38 5.89 -6.47
CA PHE A 89 10.13 5.29 -5.37
C PHE A 89 10.20 6.27 -4.20
N GLU A 90 9.75 5.83 -3.04
CA GLU A 90 9.64 6.68 -1.89
C GLU A 90 11.01 7.03 -1.29
N ARG A 91 11.18 8.33 -1.02
CA ARG A 91 12.28 8.85 -0.20
C ARG A 91 11.67 9.71 0.89
N LEU A 92 11.36 9.06 2.02
CA LEU A 92 10.77 9.75 3.15
C LEU A 92 11.71 10.84 3.66
N PRO A 93 11.16 12.02 4.04
CA PRO A 93 11.97 13.06 4.61
C PRO A 93 12.43 12.65 6.02
N PRO A 94 13.59 13.16 6.52
CA PRO A 94 14.20 12.68 7.76
C PRO A 94 13.27 12.72 8.98
N GLU A 95 12.37 13.69 9.03
CA GLU A 95 11.37 13.86 10.08
C GLU A 95 10.41 12.68 10.21
N ILE A 96 10.16 11.93 9.14
CA ILE A 96 9.36 10.68 9.15
C ILE A 96 10.28 9.46 9.24
N ASP A 97 11.35 9.43 8.43
CA ASP A 97 12.22 8.25 8.28
C ASP A 97 12.90 7.86 9.60
N GLN A 98 13.16 8.83 10.48
CA GLN A 98 13.75 8.60 11.80
C GLN A 98 12.95 7.64 12.68
N TYR A 99 11.64 7.45 12.43
CA TYR A 99 10.78 6.57 13.23
C TYR A 99 10.73 5.14 12.72
N ILE A 100 11.27 4.87 11.52
CA ILE A 100 11.10 3.60 10.83
C ILE A 100 12.35 2.74 11.02
N ALA A 101 12.16 1.49 11.42
CA ALA A 101 13.22 0.49 11.51
C ALA A 101 13.41 -0.26 10.18
N HIS A 102 12.31 -0.62 9.52
CA HIS A 102 12.32 -1.29 8.22
C HIS A 102 11.22 -0.77 7.30
N LYS A 103 11.54 -0.69 6.00
CA LYS A 103 10.64 -0.30 4.92
C LYS A 103 10.56 -1.48 3.94
N LEU A 104 9.37 -2.00 3.71
CA LEU A 104 9.13 -3.09 2.76
C LEU A 104 8.19 -2.59 1.68
N TYR A 105 8.68 -2.57 0.44
CA TYR A 105 7.94 -2.06 -0.71
C TYR A 105 7.70 -3.17 -1.73
N TYR A 106 6.44 -3.34 -2.10
CA TYR A 106 6.03 -4.28 -3.14
C TYR A 106 4.68 -3.83 -3.69
N GLY A 107 4.35 -4.14 -4.94
CA GLY A 107 3.11 -3.60 -5.53
C GLY A 107 2.78 -4.18 -6.89
N HIS A 108 1.87 -3.49 -7.58
CA HIS A 108 1.45 -3.74 -8.96
C HIS A 108 1.94 -2.56 -9.82
N PHE A 109 3.16 -2.69 -10.34
CA PHE A 109 3.94 -1.56 -10.84
C PHE A 109 3.23 -0.76 -11.95
N PHE A 110 2.69 -1.42 -12.98
CA PHE A 110 2.00 -0.73 -14.09
C PHE A 110 0.66 -0.09 -13.69
N CYS A 111 0.05 -0.54 -12.60
CA CYS A 111 -1.16 0.08 -12.05
C CYS A 111 -0.82 1.29 -11.17
N HIS A 112 0.46 1.54 -10.89
CA HIS A 112 0.92 2.52 -9.91
C HIS A 112 0.36 2.27 -8.50
N VAL A 113 0.05 1.00 -8.19
CA VAL A 113 -0.40 0.57 -6.85
C VAL A 113 0.79 0.01 -6.08
N MET A 114 1.06 0.58 -4.91
CA MET A 114 2.16 0.16 -4.02
C MET A 114 1.60 -0.20 -2.65
N HIS A 115 2.12 -1.29 -2.11
CA HIS A 115 1.98 -1.64 -0.70
C HIS A 115 3.28 -1.28 0.00
N GLN A 116 3.17 -0.49 1.05
CA GLN A 116 4.30 -0.02 1.83
C GLN A 116 4.09 -0.41 3.28
N ASP A 117 4.87 -1.39 3.72
CA ASP A 117 4.86 -1.85 5.11
C ASP A 117 6.05 -1.26 5.85
N TYR A 118 5.77 -0.63 6.99
CA TYR A 118 6.73 0.04 7.84
C TYR A 118 6.74 -0.65 9.20
N ILE A 119 7.91 -1.17 9.60
CA ILE A 119 8.13 -1.61 10.97
C ILE A 119 8.73 -0.43 11.72
N LEU A 120 8.06 0.07 12.74
CA LEU A 120 8.50 1.23 13.51
C LEU A 120 9.60 0.87 14.52
N LYS A 121 10.35 1.87 14.96
CA LYS A 121 11.28 1.74 16.08
C LYS A 121 10.50 1.56 17.40
N PRO A 122 11.04 0.82 18.38
CA PRO A 122 10.39 0.65 19.69
C PRO A 122 10.01 1.97 20.35
N GLY A 123 8.81 2.04 20.96
CA GLY A 123 8.33 3.22 21.68
C GLY A 123 7.82 4.38 20.79
N THR A 124 7.78 4.18 19.47
CA THR A 124 7.21 5.16 18.53
C THR A 124 5.68 5.19 18.61
N ASP A 125 5.09 6.38 18.54
CA ASP A 125 3.64 6.53 18.38
C ASP A 125 3.22 6.24 16.92
N ALA A 126 2.63 5.07 16.71
CA ALA A 126 2.19 4.62 15.39
C ALA A 126 1.06 5.47 14.80
N ALA A 127 0.19 6.05 15.61
CA ALA A 127 -0.89 6.90 15.12
C ALA A 127 -0.34 8.23 14.59
N ALA A 128 0.61 8.82 15.31
CA ALA A 128 1.30 10.04 14.89
C ALA A 128 2.11 9.82 13.60
N VAL A 129 2.88 8.73 13.52
CA VAL A 129 3.63 8.40 12.29
C VAL A 129 2.70 8.11 11.11
N LYS A 130 1.59 7.40 11.34
CA LYS A 130 0.58 7.18 10.30
C LYS A 130 0.05 8.52 9.77
N HIS A 131 -0.27 9.48 10.64
CA HIS A 131 -0.72 10.80 10.21
C HIS A 131 0.30 11.50 9.31
N LEU A 132 1.58 11.52 9.73
CA LEU A 132 2.66 12.12 8.93
C LEU A 132 2.82 11.47 7.55
N LEU A 133 2.72 10.13 7.48
CA LEU A 133 2.79 9.40 6.22
C LEU A 133 1.61 9.74 5.30
N LEU A 134 0.39 9.81 5.84
CA LEU A 134 -0.80 10.15 5.06
C LEU A 134 -0.73 11.59 4.53
N GLU A 135 -0.28 12.55 5.34
CA GLU A 135 -0.09 13.94 4.91
C GLU A 135 0.99 14.06 3.80
N TYR A 136 2.09 13.32 3.93
CA TYR A 136 3.11 13.22 2.87
C TYR A 136 2.53 12.66 1.56
N LEU A 137 1.68 11.63 1.63
CA LEU A 137 1.03 11.03 0.47
C LEU A 137 -0.01 11.95 -0.18
N ASP A 138 -0.77 12.69 0.63
CA ASP A 138 -1.71 13.71 0.17
C ASP A 138 -0.97 14.81 -0.61
N GLY A 139 0.21 15.24 -0.12
CA GLY A 139 1.08 16.17 -0.83
C GLY A 139 1.58 15.64 -2.19
N LYS A 140 1.75 14.33 -2.32
CA LYS A 140 2.05 13.66 -3.60
C LYS A 140 0.80 13.48 -4.49
N GLY A 141 -0.40 13.77 -3.99
CA GLY A 141 -1.66 13.51 -4.69
C GLY A 141 -1.90 12.01 -4.93
N ALA A 142 -1.38 11.16 -4.03
CA ALA A 142 -1.67 9.74 -4.03
C ALA A 142 -3.08 9.48 -3.48
N GLU A 143 -3.70 8.42 -3.94
CA GLU A 143 -4.98 7.93 -3.46
C GLU A 143 -4.77 6.71 -2.55
N TYR A 144 -5.55 6.61 -1.49
CA TYR A 144 -5.55 5.45 -0.61
C TYR A 144 -6.90 5.35 0.12
N PRO A 145 -7.37 4.13 0.43
CA PRO A 145 -6.81 2.82 0.06
C PRO A 145 -6.97 2.54 -1.45
N ALA A 146 -6.01 1.83 -2.04
CA ALA A 146 -5.98 1.55 -3.48
C ALA A 146 -6.83 0.32 -3.87
N GLU A 147 -6.57 -0.84 -3.25
CA GLU A 147 -7.26 -2.11 -3.54
C GLU A 147 -7.83 -2.79 -2.29
N HIS A 148 -7.32 -2.47 -1.10
CA HIS A 148 -7.71 -3.13 0.16
C HIS A 148 -8.97 -2.56 0.82
N ASN A 149 -9.58 -1.52 0.23
CA ASN A 149 -10.75 -0.81 0.77
C ASN A 149 -10.48 -0.16 2.15
N VAL A 150 -11.43 0.62 2.68
CA VAL A 150 -11.20 1.48 3.86
C VAL A 150 -11.12 0.71 5.18
N GLY A 151 -11.78 -0.45 5.26
CA GLY A 151 -11.88 -1.24 6.49
C GLY A 151 -12.26 -0.37 7.68
N HIS A 152 -11.55 -0.50 8.80
CA HIS A 152 -11.59 0.48 9.90
C HIS A 152 -10.30 1.31 10.01
N LEU A 153 -9.43 1.21 9.00
CA LEU A 153 -8.09 1.79 9.01
C LEU A 153 -8.06 3.19 8.40
N TYR A 154 -8.93 3.45 7.43
CA TYR A 154 -9.02 4.71 6.69
C TYR A 154 -10.39 5.37 6.89
N HIS A 155 -10.42 6.69 6.76
CA HIS A 155 -11.68 7.42 6.65
C HIS A 155 -12.28 7.18 5.26
N ALA A 156 -13.57 6.83 5.21
CA ALA A 156 -14.29 6.81 3.95
C ALA A 156 -14.51 8.25 3.46
N LYS A 157 -14.15 8.53 2.21
CA LYS A 157 -14.53 9.76 1.53
C LYS A 157 -16.07 9.83 1.43
N GLU A 158 -16.60 11.05 1.35
CA GLU A 158 -18.04 11.33 1.41
C GLU A 158 -18.85 10.45 0.46
N ALA A 159 -18.47 10.39 -0.83
CA ALA A 159 -19.16 9.57 -1.82
C ALA A 159 -19.24 8.08 -1.44
N LEU A 160 -18.19 7.53 -0.80
CA LEU A 160 -18.17 6.14 -0.36
C LEU A 160 -19.02 5.94 0.91
N ALA A 161 -18.98 6.88 1.84
CA ALA A 161 -19.84 6.87 3.02
C ALA A 161 -21.33 6.99 2.65
N ASP A 162 -21.67 7.82 1.67
CA ASP A 162 -23.02 7.93 1.10
C ASP A 162 -23.47 6.65 0.43
N PHE A 163 -22.58 6.03 -0.34
CA PHE A 163 -22.85 4.73 -0.92
C PHE A 163 -23.17 3.68 0.16
N TYR A 164 -22.37 3.62 1.25
CA TYR A 164 -22.66 2.71 2.37
C TYR A 164 -24.02 2.98 3.02
N ARG A 165 -24.35 4.26 3.28
CA ARG A 165 -25.65 4.67 3.83
C ARG A 165 -26.82 4.26 2.94
N ALA A 166 -26.68 4.40 1.63
CA ALA A 166 -27.71 4.02 0.67
C ALA A 166 -27.95 2.50 0.62
N GLN A 167 -26.90 1.69 0.75
CA GLN A 167 -27.00 0.23 0.70
C GLN A 167 -27.44 -0.40 2.03
N ASP A 168 -27.08 0.19 3.17
CA ASP A 168 -27.52 -0.28 4.49
C ASP A 168 -28.07 0.89 5.33
N PRO A 169 -29.30 1.36 5.08
CA PRO A 169 -29.89 2.47 5.85
C PRO A 169 -30.02 2.22 7.35
N THR A 170 -29.90 0.96 7.80
CA THR A 170 -30.00 0.59 9.22
C THR A 170 -28.66 0.51 9.94
N ASN A 171 -27.55 0.55 9.21
CA ASN A 171 -26.19 0.32 9.73
C ASN A 171 -26.10 -0.98 10.54
N SER A 172 -26.58 -2.08 9.97
CA SER A 172 -26.58 -3.43 10.58
C SER A 172 -25.60 -4.40 9.89
N LEU A 173 -25.03 -4.02 8.75
CA LEU A 173 -24.11 -4.82 7.94
C LEU A 173 -22.72 -4.19 7.96
N ASN A 174 -21.82 -4.77 8.75
CA ASN A 174 -20.45 -4.28 8.99
C ASN A 174 -20.35 -2.81 9.48
N PRO A 175 -20.98 -2.45 10.63
CA PRO A 175 -21.06 -1.06 11.07
C PRO A 175 -19.69 -0.44 11.39
N GLY A 176 -19.55 0.85 11.08
CA GLY A 176 -18.36 1.64 11.36
C GLY A 176 -17.22 1.47 10.35
N ILE A 177 -17.47 0.81 9.23
CA ILE A 177 -16.52 0.77 8.11
C ILE A 177 -16.21 2.19 7.62
N GLY A 178 -14.97 2.45 7.23
CA GLY A 178 -14.50 3.78 6.86
C GLY A 178 -14.43 4.77 8.01
N LYS A 179 -14.29 4.28 9.25
CA LYS A 179 -14.38 5.07 10.48
C LYS A 179 -15.69 5.87 10.59
N THR A 180 -16.77 5.34 10.04
CA THR A 180 -18.13 5.85 10.26
C THR A 180 -18.66 5.40 11.64
N THR A 181 -19.85 5.85 12.02
CA THR A 181 -20.49 5.42 13.28
C THR A 181 -20.78 3.92 13.29
N LYS A 182 -20.65 3.29 14.48
CA LYS A 182 -21.05 1.89 14.71
C LYS A 182 -22.49 1.75 15.20
N LYS A 183 -23.21 2.85 15.38
CA LYS A 183 -24.58 2.87 15.91
C LYS A 183 -25.61 2.60 14.82
N LYS A 184 -26.71 1.95 15.19
CA LYS A 184 -27.86 1.72 14.30
C LYS A 184 -28.34 3.04 13.70
N HIS A 185 -28.86 2.97 12.48
CA HIS A 185 -29.43 4.09 11.73
C HIS A 185 -28.48 5.29 11.58
N TRP A 186 -27.17 5.02 11.53
CA TRP A 186 -26.13 6.02 11.27
C TRP A 186 -26.15 7.21 12.24
N VAL A 187 -26.54 6.99 13.50
CA VAL A 187 -26.50 8.03 14.54
C VAL A 187 -25.05 8.41 14.82
N ASP A 188 -24.69 9.66 14.53
CA ASP A 188 -23.32 10.17 14.73
C ASP A 188 -22.91 10.17 16.20
N ASP A 189 -21.64 9.83 16.45
CA ASP A 189 -21.01 9.96 17.77
C ASP A 189 -20.68 11.43 18.12
N ASN A 190 -20.64 12.32 17.11
CA ASN A 190 -20.23 13.73 17.24
C ASN A 190 -21.37 14.75 17.18
N LYS A 191 -22.64 14.31 17.13
CA LYS A 191 -23.75 15.22 17.47
C LYS A 191 -23.91 15.21 18.99
N ILE A 192 -23.18 16.09 19.67
CA ILE A 192 -23.68 16.63 20.94
C ILE A 192 -25.10 17.10 20.66
N CYS A 193 -26.05 16.39 21.25
CA CYS A 193 -27.45 16.69 21.15
C CYS A 193 -27.66 18.12 21.66
N SER A 194 -27.90 19.07 20.76
CA SER A 194 -28.41 20.39 21.13
C SER A 194 -29.88 20.21 21.50
N CYS A 195 -30.12 19.70 22.71
CA CYS A 195 -31.41 19.80 23.36
C CYS A 195 -31.52 21.22 23.94
N GLY A 196 -32.56 21.96 23.57
CA GLY A 196 -32.90 23.30 24.07
C GLY A 196 -32.98 24.30 22.91
N GLU A 197 -34.07 25.00 22.62
CA GLU A 197 -35.22 25.40 23.46
C GLU A 197 -36.48 25.59 22.58
N HIS A 198 -37.64 25.43 23.25
CA HIS A 198 -39.04 25.68 22.86
C HIS A 198 -39.84 24.52 22.27
#